data_AF-A0A919EGD2-F1
#
_entry.id   AF-A0A919EGD2-F1
#
_cell.length_a   1.000
_cell.length_b   1.000
_cell.length_c   1.000
_cell.angle_alpha   90.00
_cell.angle_beta   90.00
_cell.angle_gamma   90.00
#
_symmetry.space_group_name_H-M   'P 1'
#
loop_
_entity.id
_entity.type
_entity.pdbx_description
1 polymer ?
#
loop_
_entity_poly.entity_id
_entity_poly.type
_entity_poly.pdbx_seq_one_letter_code
_entity_poly.pdbx_strand_id
1 'polypeptide(L)'
;MSRRPVRPSRTLPAAEWWAPLLVDLGAVQRGSVWAGLCVRSVDLASGRAQVTVQWPGTPATTLLPDPDAGRGALLQSIAAAGPARLAAADDDEPTDSNSAPLAGHGWLLDELGRRSDAWYAYLAEPVELLRVQTDGHRTTEVAVGRTSRCDVVEVRVPLAGLGADGMDAGLAYTIVERAVTVAAHDLRPADPAVQGGRPTFSTGLPGEEPG
;
A
#
# COMPACT_ATOMS: atom_id res chain seq x y z
N MET A 1 6.94 -21.91 -14.51
CA MET A 1 7.37 -22.08 -13.11
C MET A 1 7.20 -20.74 -12.42
N SER A 2 6.24 -20.60 -11.50
CA SER A 2 6.09 -19.36 -10.72
C SER A 2 7.29 -19.21 -9.77
N ARG A 3 7.82 -17.99 -9.60
CA ARG A 3 8.84 -17.73 -8.58
C ARG A 3 8.21 -17.85 -7.20
N ARG A 4 9.06 -18.03 -6.18
CA ARG A 4 8.65 -17.99 -4.77
C ARG A 4 8.84 -16.56 -4.25
N PRO A 5 8.18 -16.18 -3.15
CA PRO A 5 8.47 -14.91 -2.50
C PRO A 5 9.97 -14.75 -2.26
N VAL A 6 10.47 -13.55 -2.52
CA VAL A 6 11.88 -13.19 -2.39
C VAL A 6 12.30 -13.24 -0.91
N ARG A 7 11.42 -12.75 -0.04
CA ARG A 7 11.57 -12.80 1.41
C ARG A 7 10.27 -13.30 2.02
N PRO A 8 10.15 -14.61 2.33
CA PRO A 8 8.91 -15.17 2.82
C PRO A 8 8.55 -14.65 4.23
N SER A 9 7.26 -14.45 4.49
CA SER A 9 6.76 -14.23 5.87
C SER A 9 7.05 -15.46 6.75
N ARG A 10 7.28 -15.21 8.04
CA ARG A 10 7.49 -16.29 9.02
C ARG A 10 6.20 -17.05 9.30
N THR A 11 5.07 -16.36 9.24
CA THR A 11 3.73 -16.91 9.54
C THR A 11 3.02 -17.42 8.30
N LEU A 12 3.30 -16.85 7.12
CA LEU A 12 2.76 -17.23 5.82
C LEU A 12 3.89 -17.47 4.79
N PRO A 13 4.55 -18.65 4.77
CA PRO A 13 5.74 -18.88 3.94
C PRO A 13 5.52 -18.77 2.41
N ALA A 14 4.27 -18.75 1.95
CA ALA A 14 3.91 -18.53 0.55
C ALA A 14 3.72 -17.04 0.17
N ALA A 15 3.78 -16.14 1.14
CA ALA A 15 3.59 -14.71 0.97
C ALA A 15 4.89 -13.93 1.23
N GLU A 16 4.99 -12.71 0.70
CA GLU A 16 6.09 -11.80 1.05
C GLU A 16 6.04 -11.41 2.54
N TRP A 17 7.20 -11.10 3.12
CA TRP A 17 7.36 -10.79 4.55
C TRP A 17 6.49 -9.64 5.05
N TRP A 18 6.17 -8.68 4.18
CA TRP A 18 5.33 -7.53 4.48
C TRP A 18 3.84 -7.80 4.28
N ALA A 19 3.47 -8.92 3.64
CA ALA A 19 2.10 -9.19 3.23
C ALA A 19 1.10 -9.22 4.41
N PRO A 20 1.38 -9.90 5.54
CA PRO A 20 0.45 -9.89 6.67
C PRO A 20 0.23 -8.47 7.23
N LEU A 21 1.28 -7.64 7.27
CA LEU A 21 1.19 -6.26 7.73
C LEU A 21 0.26 -5.42 6.85
N LEU A 22 0.33 -5.54 5.52
CA LEU A 22 -0.54 -4.77 4.64
C LEU A 22 -2.01 -5.19 4.78
N VAL A 23 -2.28 -6.48 4.97
CA VAL A 23 -3.63 -6.99 5.28
C VAL A 23 -4.15 -6.38 6.59
N ASP A 24 -3.33 -6.42 7.64
CA ASP A 24 -3.70 -5.89 8.95
C ASP A 24 -3.88 -4.37 8.91
N LEU A 25 -3.01 -3.63 8.22
CA LEU A 25 -3.15 -2.19 8.00
C LEU A 25 -4.41 -1.85 7.21
N GLY A 26 -4.73 -2.62 6.17
CA GLY A 26 -5.96 -2.46 5.41
C GLY A 26 -7.21 -2.62 6.29
N ALA A 27 -7.23 -3.64 7.15
CA ALA A 27 -8.30 -3.85 8.11
C ALA A 27 -8.39 -2.71 9.15
N VAL A 28 -7.26 -2.26 9.70
CA VAL A 28 -7.21 -1.15 10.68
C VAL A 28 -7.66 0.16 10.03
N GLN A 29 -7.20 0.45 8.83
CA GLN A 29 -7.59 1.62 8.05
C GLN A 29 -9.11 1.67 7.86
N ARG A 30 -9.72 0.55 7.42
CA ARG A 30 -11.18 0.44 7.23
C ARG A 30 -11.96 0.55 8.55
N GLY A 31 -11.51 -0.11 9.61
CA GLY A 31 -12.18 -0.07 10.92
C GLY A 31 -12.04 1.27 11.66
N SER A 32 -11.13 2.13 11.22
CA SER A 32 -10.82 3.41 11.89
C SER A 32 -11.14 4.64 11.04
N VAL A 33 -11.87 4.47 9.92
CA VAL A 33 -12.15 5.60 9.01
C VAL A 33 -12.95 6.71 9.69
N TRP A 34 -13.92 6.36 10.53
CA TRP A 34 -14.72 7.32 11.30
C TRP A 34 -13.87 8.14 12.28
N ALA A 35 -12.73 7.59 12.73
CA ALA A 35 -11.77 8.30 13.57
C ALA A 35 -10.79 9.18 12.76
N GLY A 36 -10.93 9.21 11.44
CA GLY A 36 -10.06 9.94 10.51
C GLY A 36 -8.64 9.40 10.45
N LEU A 37 -8.38 8.18 10.96
CA LEU A 37 -7.07 7.55 10.86
C LEU A 37 -6.70 7.40 9.39
N CYS A 38 -5.50 7.83 9.03
CA CYS A 38 -4.91 7.63 7.72
C CYS A 38 -3.54 6.98 7.86
N VAL A 39 -3.38 5.77 7.32
CA VAL A 39 -2.08 5.16 7.05
C VAL A 39 -1.47 5.90 5.87
N ARG A 40 -0.70 6.95 6.15
CA ARG A 40 -0.13 7.87 5.16
C ARG A 40 0.90 7.20 4.26
N SER A 41 1.75 6.37 4.85
CA SER A 41 2.79 5.67 4.10
C SER A 41 3.14 4.34 4.73
N VAL A 42 3.47 3.36 3.89
CA VAL A 42 4.15 2.13 4.25
C VAL A 42 5.43 2.05 3.43
N ASP A 43 6.59 2.20 4.07
CA ASP A 43 7.90 2.06 3.44
C ASP A 43 8.49 0.69 3.80
N LEU A 44 8.95 -0.03 2.78
CA LEU A 44 9.48 -1.39 2.83
C LEU A 44 10.90 -1.48 2.23
N ALA A 45 11.44 -0.37 1.72
CA ALA A 45 12.66 -0.34 0.93
C ALA A 45 13.90 -0.75 1.73
N SER A 46 13.93 -0.46 3.03
CA SER A 46 15.06 -0.79 3.90
C SER A 46 15.07 -2.25 4.40
N GLY A 47 14.10 -3.07 3.99
CA GLY A 47 13.91 -4.43 4.52
C GLY A 47 13.38 -4.49 5.95
N ARG A 48 12.87 -3.37 6.46
CA ARG A 48 12.04 -3.26 7.65
C ARG A 48 10.84 -2.40 7.32
N ALA A 49 9.67 -2.73 7.85
CA ALA A 49 8.48 -1.92 7.63
C ALA A 49 8.52 -0.65 8.48
N GLN A 50 8.33 0.49 7.83
CA GLN A 50 8.12 1.77 8.46
C GLN A 50 6.75 2.31 8.05
N VAL A 51 5.87 2.50 9.01
CA VAL A 51 4.48 2.89 8.76
C VAL A 51 4.24 4.28 9.34
N THR A 52 3.82 5.23 8.52
CA THR A 52 3.42 6.55 8.99
C THR A 52 1.90 6.61 9.06
N VAL A 53 1.37 6.98 10.22
CA VAL A 53 -0.06 7.19 10.46
C VAL A 53 -0.34 8.63 10.83
N GLN A 54 -1.54 9.11 10.56
CA GLN A 54 -1.97 10.45 10.92
C GLN A 54 -3.46 10.48 11.28
N TRP A 55 -3.82 11.28 12.28
CA TRP A 55 -5.20 11.67 12.59
C TRP A 55 -5.45 13.15 12.26
N PRO A 56 -6.72 13.56 12.10
CA PRO A 56 -7.06 14.95 11.86
C PRO A 56 -6.50 15.86 12.96
N GLY A 57 -5.81 16.94 12.56
CA GLY A 57 -5.23 17.91 13.50
C GLY A 57 -4.02 17.41 14.30
N THR A 58 -3.52 16.20 14.04
CA THR A 58 -2.32 15.66 14.69
C THR A 58 -1.14 15.60 13.72
N PRO A 59 0.10 15.78 14.21
CA PRO A 59 1.29 15.46 13.43
C PRO A 59 1.28 13.99 13.00
N ALA A 60 1.85 13.71 11.83
CA ALA A 60 2.06 12.33 11.40
C ALA A 60 3.09 11.64 12.31
N THR A 61 2.82 10.39 12.68
CA THR A 61 3.68 9.60 13.55
C THR A 61 4.15 8.35 12.83
N THR A 62 5.43 8.05 12.94
CA THR A 62 6.05 6.88 12.31
C THR A 62 6.23 5.74 13.30
N LEU A 63 5.80 4.55 12.89
CA LEU A 63 5.82 3.29 13.61
C LEU A 63 6.75 2.30 12.90
N LEU A 64 7.29 1.35 13.67
CA LEU A 64 8.14 0.29 13.16
C LEU A 64 7.56 -1.09 13.53
N PRO A 65 6.38 -1.44 13.00
CA PRO A 65 5.69 -2.68 13.38
C PRO A 65 6.49 -3.92 12.97
N ASP A 66 6.36 -5.00 13.74
CA ASP A 66 6.74 -6.33 13.28
C ASP A 66 5.64 -6.84 12.33
N PRO A 67 5.96 -7.13 11.06
CA PRO A 67 4.96 -7.55 10.08
C PRO A 67 4.21 -8.84 10.41
N ASP A 68 4.78 -9.71 11.24
CA ASP A 68 4.16 -10.98 11.63
C ASP A 68 3.49 -10.92 13.02
N ALA A 69 3.53 -9.78 13.72
CA ALA A 69 2.97 -9.67 15.07
C ALA A 69 1.43 -9.70 15.11
N GLY A 70 0.79 -9.52 13.96
CA GLY A 70 -0.66 -9.54 13.80
C GLY A 70 -1.37 -8.24 14.21
N ARG A 71 -2.63 -8.14 13.78
CA ARG A 71 -3.50 -6.96 13.95
C ARG A 71 -3.60 -6.43 15.38
N GLY A 72 -3.62 -7.31 16.39
CA GLY A 72 -3.74 -6.89 17.79
C GLY A 72 -2.54 -6.06 18.26
N ALA A 73 -1.32 -6.51 17.94
CA ALA A 73 -0.10 -5.78 18.25
C ALA A 73 0.01 -4.48 17.45
N LEU A 74 -0.44 -4.50 16.18
CA LEU A 74 -0.50 -3.30 15.34
C LEU A 74 -1.45 -2.24 15.93
N LEU A 75 -2.66 -2.63 16.33
CA LEU A 75 -3.62 -1.73 16.98
C LEU A 75 -3.07 -1.13 18.28
N GLN A 76 -2.38 -1.93 19.10
CA GLN A 76 -1.73 -1.43 20.31
C GLN A 76 -0.63 -0.40 19.99
N SER A 77 0.19 -0.66 18.96
CA SER A 77 1.24 0.29 18.53
C SER A 77 0.64 1.60 18.02
N ILE A 78 -0.46 1.55 17.28
CA ILE A 78 -1.13 2.73 16.74
C ILE A 78 -1.82 3.52 17.88
N ALA A 79 -2.53 2.82 18.78
CA ALA A 79 -3.21 3.43 19.92
C ALA A 79 -2.23 4.12 20.89
N ALA A 80 -1.01 3.58 21.05
CA ALA A 80 0.03 4.21 21.85
C ALA A 80 0.59 5.51 21.23
N ALA A 81 0.45 5.68 19.91
CA ALA A 81 1.00 6.79 19.14
C ALA A 81 0.00 7.93 18.86
N GLY A 82 -1.29 7.70 19.12
CA GLY A 82 -2.37 8.62 18.77
C GLY A 82 -3.49 8.69 19.81
N PRO A 83 -4.64 9.29 19.45
CA PRO A 83 -5.79 9.37 20.33
C PRO A 83 -6.26 7.98 20.77
N ALA A 84 -6.58 7.83 22.05
CA ALA A 84 -6.87 6.53 22.68
C ALA A 84 -8.11 5.78 22.13
N ARG A 85 -8.94 6.41 21.27
CA ARG A 85 -10.14 5.78 20.69
C ARG A 85 -9.89 5.36 19.25
N LEU A 86 -9.54 4.10 19.07
CA LEU A 86 -9.75 3.33 17.84
C LEU A 86 -10.89 2.35 18.13
N ALA A 87 -11.79 2.09 17.18
CA ALA A 87 -12.90 1.16 17.40
C ALA A 87 -12.34 -0.24 17.68
N ALA A 88 -12.96 -0.96 18.61
CA ALA A 88 -12.89 -2.40 18.59
C ALA A 88 -13.55 -2.88 17.29
N ALA A 89 -12.98 -3.92 16.67
CA ALA A 89 -13.12 -4.28 15.27
C ALA A 89 -14.52 -4.70 14.76
N ASP A 90 -15.61 -4.44 15.49
CA ASP A 90 -16.94 -5.02 15.23
C ASP A 90 -18.11 -4.01 15.06
N ASP A 91 -17.89 -2.69 15.15
CA ASP A 91 -18.99 -1.72 14.99
C ASP A 91 -18.95 -0.97 13.64
N ASP A 92 -19.91 -1.36 12.80
CA ASP A 92 -20.59 -0.66 11.69
C ASP A 92 -19.84 -0.15 10.45
N GLU A 93 -20.51 -0.40 9.31
CA GLU A 93 -20.26 0.16 7.98
C GLU A 93 -20.14 1.70 8.01
N PRO A 94 -19.15 2.30 7.33
CA PRO A 94 -18.97 3.75 7.35
C PRO A 94 -20.12 4.47 6.62
N THR A 95 -20.79 5.39 7.32
CA THR A 95 -21.96 6.15 6.83
C THR A 95 -21.61 7.52 6.21
N ASP A 96 -20.36 7.98 6.28
CA ASP A 96 -19.96 9.33 5.83
C ASP A 96 -19.18 9.35 4.51
N SER A 97 -19.49 10.28 3.60
CA SER A 97 -18.85 10.41 2.28
C SER A 97 -17.35 10.77 2.32
N ASN A 98 -16.86 11.40 3.40
CA ASN A 98 -15.42 11.60 3.64
C ASN A 98 -14.67 10.29 3.94
N SER A 99 -15.41 9.22 4.26
CA SER A 99 -14.89 7.91 4.58
C SER A 99 -14.51 7.09 3.35
N ALA A 100 -15.07 7.43 2.17
CA ALA A 100 -14.92 6.61 0.97
C ALA A 100 -13.45 6.50 0.48
N PRO A 101 -12.64 7.58 0.41
CA PRO A 101 -11.25 7.46 -0.04
C PRO A 101 -10.37 6.67 0.95
N LEU A 102 -10.54 6.91 2.25
CA LEU A 102 -9.80 6.21 3.30
C LEU A 102 -10.17 4.72 3.37
N ALA A 103 -11.44 4.39 3.18
CA ALA A 103 -11.90 3.00 3.05
C ALA A 103 -11.31 2.34 1.79
N GLY A 104 -11.34 3.04 0.64
CA GLY A 104 -10.74 2.57 -0.61
C GLY A 104 -9.22 2.34 -0.48
N HIS A 105 -8.51 3.20 0.24
CA HIS A 105 -7.10 3.00 0.55
C HIS A 105 -6.88 1.74 1.40
N GLY A 106 -7.74 1.50 2.39
CA GLY A 106 -7.71 0.27 3.18
C GLY A 106 -7.92 -0.98 2.32
N TRP A 107 -8.86 -0.95 1.36
CA TRP A 107 -9.05 -2.03 0.38
C TRP A 107 -7.81 -2.28 -0.48
N LEU A 108 -7.18 -1.21 -0.99
CA LEU A 108 -5.92 -1.33 -1.72
C LEU A 108 -4.82 -2.02 -0.89
N LEU A 109 -4.61 -1.60 0.36
CA LEU A 109 -3.61 -2.23 1.24
C LEU A 109 -3.88 -3.73 1.43
N ASP A 110 -5.14 -4.10 1.67
CA ASP A 110 -5.56 -5.49 1.84
C ASP A 110 -5.33 -6.31 0.56
N GLU A 111 -5.70 -5.78 -0.62
CA GLU A 111 -5.44 -6.42 -1.90
C GLU A 111 -3.94 -6.62 -2.14
N LEU A 112 -3.11 -5.60 -1.92
CA LEU A 112 -1.65 -5.70 -2.08
C LEU A 112 -1.04 -6.79 -1.18
N GLY A 113 -1.55 -6.91 0.06
CA GLY A 113 -1.17 -7.96 1.00
C GLY A 113 -1.63 -9.35 0.56
N ARG A 114 -2.92 -9.52 0.31
CA ARG A 114 -3.53 -10.82 -0.07
C ARG A 114 -3.00 -11.35 -1.39
N ARG A 115 -2.70 -10.45 -2.34
CA ARG A 115 -2.12 -10.77 -3.65
C ARG A 115 -0.62 -10.48 -3.71
N SER A 116 0.09 -10.74 -2.62
CA SER A 116 1.55 -10.61 -2.61
C SER A 116 2.25 -11.52 -3.64
N ASP A 117 1.55 -12.52 -4.18
CA ASP A 117 1.99 -13.35 -5.29
C ASP A 117 2.13 -12.62 -6.62
N ALA A 118 1.39 -11.52 -6.81
CA ALA A 118 1.51 -10.66 -7.99
C ALA A 118 2.95 -10.16 -8.20
N TRP A 119 3.68 -9.87 -7.12
CA TRP A 119 5.05 -9.31 -7.17
C TRP A 119 6.12 -10.27 -7.66
N TYR A 120 5.82 -11.56 -7.74
CA TYR A 120 6.71 -12.56 -8.33
C TYR A 120 6.07 -13.34 -9.49
N ALA A 121 4.90 -12.90 -9.96
CA ALA A 121 4.21 -13.49 -11.10
C ALA A 121 4.89 -13.17 -12.44
N TYR A 122 5.50 -11.99 -12.59
CA TYR A 122 6.20 -11.58 -13.81
C TYR A 122 7.66 -12.05 -13.82
N LEU A 123 7.91 -13.19 -14.47
CA LEU A 123 9.23 -13.84 -14.47
C LEU A 123 10.32 -13.08 -15.22
N ALA A 124 9.94 -12.31 -16.24
CA ALA A 124 10.88 -11.59 -17.10
C ALA A 124 11.51 -10.37 -16.41
N GLU A 125 10.76 -9.74 -15.49
CA GLU A 125 11.19 -8.54 -14.77
C GLU A 125 10.85 -8.73 -13.28
N PRO A 126 11.81 -9.16 -12.44
CA PRO A 126 11.59 -9.19 -11.00
C PRO A 126 11.30 -7.79 -10.47
N VAL A 127 10.22 -7.69 -9.70
CA VAL A 127 9.79 -6.45 -9.07
C VAL A 127 9.70 -6.61 -7.56
N GLU A 128 9.76 -5.49 -6.85
CA GLU A 128 9.56 -5.43 -5.41
C GLU A 128 8.60 -4.28 -5.06
N LEU A 129 7.71 -4.51 -4.10
CA LEU A 129 6.94 -3.42 -3.50
C LEU A 129 7.86 -2.64 -2.55
N LEU A 130 8.10 -1.37 -2.86
CA LEU A 130 8.99 -0.51 -2.07
C LEU A 130 8.22 0.39 -1.12
N ARG A 131 7.11 0.96 -1.60
CA ARG A 131 6.36 1.96 -0.84
C ARG A 131 4.91 2.02 -1.28
N VAL A 132 4.02 2.30 -0.34
CA VAL A 132 2.64 2.70 -0.61
C VAL A 132 2.43 4.04 0.09
N GLN A 133 2.01 5.08 -0.61
CA GLN A 133 1.79 6.42 -0.04
C GLN A 133 0.47 7.00 -0.51
N THR A 134 -0.29 7.61 0.39
CA THR A 134 -1.59 8.20 0.06
C THR A 134 -1.69 9.66 0.48
N ASP A 135 -2.32 10.47 -0.36
CA ASP A 135 -2.76 11.82 0.00
C ASP A 135 -4.00 11.80 0.93
N GLY A 136 -4.59 10.62 1.15
CA GLY A 136 -5.77 10.42 1.99
C GLY A 136 -7.08 10.91 1.37
N HIS A 137 -7.07 11.35 0.11
CA HIS A 137 -8.17 12.05 -0.52
C HIS A 137 -8.56 11.48 -1.88
N ARG A 138 -7.61 11.23 -2.77
CA ARG A 138 -7.90 10.86 -4.16
C ARG A 138 -7.08 9.70 -4.65
N THR A 139 -5.79 9.68 -4.34
CA THR A 139 -4.85 8.77 -4.97
C THR A 139 -3.92 8.13 -3.95
N THR A 140 -3.53 6.89 -4.24
CA THR A 140 -2.42 6.21 -3.60
C THR A 140 -1.36 5.91 -4.63
N GLU A 141 -0.13 6.29 -4.33
CA GLU A 141 1.06 5.98 -5.12
C GLU A 141 1.67 4.67 -4.60
N VAL A 142 1.81 3.69 -5.49
CA VAL A 142 2.43 2.40 -5.21
C VAL A 142 3.79 2.38 -5.93
N ALA A 143 4.87 2.48 -5.17
CA ALA A 143 6.23 2.45 -5.68
C ALA A 143 6.69 1.01 -5.88
N VAL A 144 6.94 0.66 -7.15
CA VAL A 144 7.40 -0.65 -7.58
C VAL A 144 8.86 -0.53 -8.02
N GLY A 145 9.76 -1.21 -7.33
CA GLY A 145 11.16 -1.31 -7.73
C GLY A 145 11.33 -2.31 -8.86
N ARG A 146 11.95 -1.91 -9.98
CA ARG A 146 12.31 -2.83 -11.07
C ARG A 146 13.77 -3.20 -10.93
N THR A 147 14.02 -4.33 -10.27
CA THR A 147 15.35 -4.69 -9.77
C THR A 147 16.36 -4.83 -10.90
N SER A 148 15.96 -5.36 -12.07
CA SER A 148 16.88 -5.51 -13.22
C SER A 148 17.19 -4.19 -13.92
N ARG A 149 16.30 -3.19 -13.81
CA ARG A 149 16.46 -1.86 -14.43
C ARG A 149 17.04 -0.82 -13.47
N CYS A 150 17.18 -1.16 -12.19
CA CYS A 150 17.70 -0.29 -11.12
C CYS A 150 16.91 1.03 -10.97
N ASP A 151 15.61 1.02 -11.27
CA ASP A 151 14.73 2.18 -11.15
C ASP A 151 13.44 1.86 -10.39
N VAL A 152 12.61 2.87 -10.19
CA VAL A 152 11.33 2.79 -9.48
C VAL A 152 10.23 3.37 -10.36
N VAL A 153 9.09 2.69 -10.41
CA VAL A 153 7.85 3.19 -11.03
C VAL A 153 6.79 3.34 -9.95
N GLU A 154 6.33 4.57 -9.75
CA GLU A 154 5.20 4.93 -8.92
C GLU A 154 3.92 4.85 -9.76
N VAL A 155 3.12 3.83 -9.47
CA VAL A 155 1.81 3.66 -10.09
C VAL A 155 0.77 4.39 -9.24
N ARG A 156 0.12 5.39 -9.82
CA ARG A 156 -1.00 6.10 -9.22
C ARG A 156 -2.26 5.27 -9.32
N VAL A 157 -2.89 5.06 -8.18
CA VAL A 157 -4.12 4.29 -8.03
C VAL A 157 -5.20 5.23 -7.49
N PRO A 158 -6.27 5.51 -8.26
CA PRO A 158 -7.40 6.27 -7.75
C PRO A 158 -8.15 5.45 -6.70
N LEU A 159 -8.54 6.12 -5.62
CA LEU A 159 -9.20 5.48 -4.48
C LEU A 159 -10.73 5.36 -4.68
N ALA A 160 -11.28 6.13 -5.61
CA ALA A 160 -12.71 6.12 -5.88
C ALA A 160 -13.18 4.75 -6.39
N GLY A 161 -14.22 4.20 -5.76
CA GLY A 161 -14.83 2.93 -6.17
C GLY A 161 -14.11 1.66 -5.69
N LEU A 162 -12.94 1.76 -5.06
CA LEU A 162 -12.27 0.59 -4.49
C LEU A 162 -13.08 -0.03 -3.34
N GLY A 163 -13.20 -1.36 -3.35
CA GLY A 163 -14.02 -2.13 -2.41
C GLY A 163 -15.52 -2.23 -2.77
N ALA A 164 -16.01 -1.44 -3.73
CA ALA A 164 -17.33 -1.64 -4.29
C ALA A 164 -17.26 -2.72 -5.39
N ASP A 165 -18.18 -3.68 -5.39
CA ASP A 165 -18.32 -4.73 -6.41
C ASP A 165 -17.02 -5.51 -6.75
N GLY A 166 -16.06 -5.54 -5.81
CA GLY A 166 -14.77 -6.21 -6.00
C GLY A 166 -13.82 -5.49 -6.98
N MET A 167 -13.97 -4.19 -7.19
CA MET A 167 -13.10 -3.37 -8.06
C MET A 167 -11.62 -3.37 -7.66
N ASP A 168 -11.30 -3.78 -6.44
CA ASP A 168 -9.94 -4.01 -5.95
C ASP A 168 -9.35 -5.37 -6.38
N ALA A 169 -10.17 -6.34 -6.79
CA ALA A 169 -9.70 -7.68 -7.11
C ALA A 169 -8.80 -7.70 -8.36
N GLY A 170 -7.57 -8.19 -8.21
CA GLY A 170 -6.58 -8.26 -9.30
C GLY A 170 -5.84 -6.95 -9.54
N LEU A 171 -6.07 -5.93 -8.70
CA LEU A 171 -5.41 -4.64 -8.83
C LEU A 171 -3.91 -4.76 -8.58
N ALA A 172 -3.47 -5.63 -7.67
CA ALA A 172 -2.04 -5.89 -7.45
C ALA A 172 -1.35 -6.38 -8.74
N TYR A 173 -1.98 -7.29 -9.47
CA TYR A 173 -1.49 -7.78 -10.77
C TYR A 173 -1.47 -6.67 -11.82
N THR A 174 -2.51 -5.84 -11.87
CA THR A 174 -2.60 -4.71 -12.80
C THR A 174 -1.50 -3.67 -12.53
N ILE A 175 -1.20 -3.39 -11.26
CA ILE A 175 -0.12 -2.48 -10.85
C ILE A 175 1.24 -3.05 -11.28
N VAL A 176 1.51 -4.34 -11.00
CA VAL A 176 2.74 -5.02 -11.44
C VAL A 176 2.90 -4.94 -12.95
N GLU A 177 1.85 -5.34 -13.68
CA GLU A 177 1.85 -5.34 -15.14
C GLU A 177 2.14 -3.94 -15.67
N ARG A 178 1.47 -2.93 -15.14
CA ARG A 178 1.67 -1.55 -15.55
C ARG A 178 3.12 -1.10 -15.30
N ALA A 179 3.68 -1.36 -14.12
CA ALA A 179 5.04 -0.98 -13.78
C ALA A 179 6.08 -1.63 -14.71
N VAL A 180 5.86 -2.89 -15.10
CA VAL A 180 6.78 -3.67 -15.94
C VAL A 180 6.65 -3.31 -17.43
N THR A 181 5.43 -3.08 -17.92
CA THR A 181 5.12 -2.96 -19.35
C THR A 181 5.08 -1.53 -19.87
N VAL A 182 4.93 -0.52 -19.00
CA VAL A 182 4.90 0.89 -19.41
C VAL A 182 6.16 1.25 -20.22
N ALA A 183 5.94 1.88 -21.37
CA ALA A 183 7.02 2.26 -22.26
C ALA A 183 7.84 3.41 -21.66
N ALA A 184 9.15 3.43 -21.92
CA ALA A 184 10.05 4.43 -21.32
C ALA A 184 9.67 5.88 -21.67
N HIS A 185 9.03 6.11 -22.82
CA HIS A 185 8.57 7.44 -23.24
C HIS A 185 7.26 7.88 -22.57
N ASP A 186 6.53 6.95 -21.96
CA ASP A 186 5.30 7.24 -21.19
C ASP A 186 5.60 7.48 -19.71
N LEU A 187 6.82 7.18 -19.27
CA LEU A 187 7.29 7.44 -17.93
C LEU A 187 7.61 8.92 -17.74
N ARG A 188 6.99 9.53 -16.75
CA ARG A 188 7.32 10.90 -16.32
C ARG A 188 8.28 10.81 -15.14
N PRO A 189 9.32 11.67 -15.03
CA PRO A 189 10.08 11.77 -13.80
C PRO A 189 9.13 12.02 -12.62
N ALA A 190 9.27 11.25 -11.55
CA ALA A 190 8.57 11.53 -10.31
C ALA A 190 9.19 12.76 -9.63
N ASP A 191 8.43 13.44 -8.77
CA ASP A 191 8.95 14.58 -8.04
C ASP A 191 10.19 14.18 -7.21
N PRO A 192 11.27 14.99 -7.23
CA PRO A 192 12.57 14.62 -6.63
C PRO A 192 12.58 14.51 -5.10
N ALA A 193 11.42 14.52 -4.43
CA ALA A 193 11.28 14.46 -2.99
C ALA A 193 11.42 13.05 -2.39
N VAL A 194 11.44 12.00 -3.22
CA VAL A 194 11.42 10.61 -2.75
C VAL A 194 12.82 9.98 -2.83
N GLN A 195 13.36 9.75 -1.63
CA GLN A 195 14.69 9.24 -1.28
C GLN A 195 15.20 8.04 -2.10
N GLY A 196 16.53 7.95 -2.27
CA GLY A 196 17.19 6.65 -2.36
C GLY A 196 17.95 6.30 -3.65
N GLY A 197 18.52 7.27 -4.37
CA GLY A 197 19.57 7.03 -5.38
C GLY A 197 19.16 6.32 -6.68
N ARG A 198 18.00 5.66 -6.74
CA ARG A 198 17.43 5.09 -7.97
C ARG A 198 16.63 6.16 -8.72
N PRO A 199 16.66 6.20 -10.07
CA PRO A 199 15.73 7.00 -10.85
C PRO A 199 14.28 6.59 -10.55
N THR A 200 13.41 7.57 -10.29
CA THR A 200 11.99 7.34 -9.98
C THR A 200 11.13 7.98 -11.07
N PHE A 201 10.14 7.21 -11.53
CA PHE A 201 9.19 7.62 -12.55
C PHE A 201 7.76 7.41 -12.06
N SER A 202 6.80 8.13 -12.64
CA SER A 202 5.38 7.99 -12.31
C SER A 202 4.55 7.62 -13.55
N THR A 203 3.46 6.90 -13.31
CA THR A 203 2.42 6.55 -14.29
C THR A 203 1.07 6.38 -13.59
N GLY A 204 -0.03 6.63 -14.30
CA GLY A 204 -1.38 6.19 -13.87
C GLY A 204 -1.69 4.75 -14.26
N LEU A 205 -2.85 4.27 -13.80
CA LEU A 205 -3.45 3.02 -14.28
C LEU A 205 -4.05 3.20 -15.71
N PRO A 206 -4.23 2.11 -16.47
CA PRO A 206 -4.88 2.19 -17.78
C PRO A 206 -6.28 2.81 -17.69
N GLY A 207 -6.56 3.82 -18.51
CA GLY A 207 -7.87 4.49 -18.58
C GLY A 207 -8.02 5.72 -17.68
N GLU A 208 -7.01 6.06 -16.86
CA GLU A 208 -6.95 7.40 -16.25
C GLU A 208 -6.45 8.42 -17.28
N GLU A 209 -7.22 9.49 -17.51
CA GLU A 209 -6.70 10.63 -18.26
C GLU A 209 -5.54 11.27 -17.49
N PRO A 210 -4.47 11.70 -18.17
CA PRO A 210 -3.42 12.47 -17.52
C PRO A 210 -4.02 13.81 -17.08
N GLY A 211 -4.23 13.95 -15.77
CA GLY A 211 -4.44 15.25 -15.12
C GLY A 211 -3.26 16.19 -15.33
#